data_AF-A0A3P6C9C5-F1
#
_entry.id   AF-A0A3P6C9C5-F1
#
_cell.length_a   1.000
_cell.length_b   1.000
_cell.length_c   1.000
_cell.angle_alpha   90.00
_cell.angle_beta   90.00
_cell.angle_gamma   90.00
#
_symmetry.space_group_name_H-M   'P 1'
#
loop_
_entity.id
_entity.type
_entity.pdbx_description
1 polymer ?
#
loop_
_entity_poly.entity_id
_entity_poly.type
_entity_poly.pdbx_seq_one_letter_code
_entity_poly.pdbx_strand_id
1 'polypeptide(L)'
;VLQDFDCVEIYKQPAFQHPLLKNHKIQETFSSYEDHEKSDNYEKKEHCPKGTVPILRQRNGSESFHLNTSDHLGQHFATMETSMLDGSIYRGAEAEISVHSLNLQDNQYSKGQIWLENGYLGQLNSIQAGWAVHARLYGDSVTRFTIYWTDISTGNWGLKLDNEVIGYWPKERFTELNKGASQVIYGGNTFMSTAEISPPMGNGYFPVADFLKTAHFKNVFIIDSNYKRAYIEEKKLRLYADYFECFRVTYLGYIGSNGMCFSYGGPGGRCSY
;
A
#
# COMPACT_ATOMS: atom_id res chain seq x y z
N VAL A 1 20.73 -8.74 4.40
CA VAL A 1 19.67 -7.69 4.32
C VAL A 1 19.44 -6.97 5.67
N LEU A 2 19.86 -7.58 6.79
CA LEU A 2 19.67 -7.03 8.15
C LEU A 2 20.58 -5.86 8.56
N GLN A 3 21.44 -5.29 7.70
CA GLN A 3 22.38 -4.23 8.15
C GLN A 3 21.68 -2.96 8.67
N ASP A 4 20.52 -2.61 8.12
CA ASP A 4 19.71 -1.46 8.53
C ASP A 4 18.53 -1.82 9.46
N PHE A 5 18.35 -3.10 9.81
CA PHE A 5 17.20 -3.57 10.58
C PHE A 5 17.64 -4.28 11.87
N ASP A 6 17.07 -3.87 12.99
CA ASP A 6 17.27 -4.51 14.28
C ASP A 6 16.13 -5.53 14.51
N CYS A 7 16.47 -6.76 14.90
CA CYS A 7 15.47 -7.77 15.27
C CYS A 7 14.99 -7.49 16.70
N VAL A 8 13.77 -6.95 16.83
CA VAL A 8 13.15 -6.57 18.10
C VAL A 8 12.10 -7.60 18.49
N GLU A 9 12.04 -7.99 19.77
CA GLU A 9 10.98 -8.89 20.26
C GLU A 9 9.59 -8.37 19.88
N ILE A 10 8.69 -9.29 19.51
CA ILE A 10 7.38 -8.94 18.94
C ILE A 10 6.52 -8.06 19.85
N TYR A 11 6.73 -8.08 21.16
CA TYR A 11 6.05 -7.24 22.16
C TYR A 11 6.84 -5.98 22.58
N LYS A 12 8.07 -5.79 22.07
CA LYS A 12 8.95 -4.63 22.37
C LYS A 12 9.06 -3.63 21.22
N GLN A 13 8.31 -3.84 20.13
CA GLN A 13 8.28 -2.92 18.99
C GLN A 13 7.87 -1.50 19.45
N PRO A 14 8.38 -0.41 18.83
CA PRO A 14 8.01 0.96 19.17
C PRO A 14 6.49 1.22 19.13
N ALA A 15 5.74 0.50 18.27
CA ALA A 15 4.28 0.55 18.26
C ALA A 15 3.64 0.26 19.63
N PHE A 16 4.23 -0.65 20.43
CA PHE A 16 3.76 -0.99 21.79
C PHE A 16 4.19 0.01 22.86
N GLN A 17 5.08 0.97 22.56
CA GLN A 17 5.38 2.07 23.47
C GLN A 17 4.21 3.06 23.54
N HIS A 18 3.40 3.16 22.49
CA HIS A 18 2.23 4.02 22.50
C HIS A 18 1.15 3.46 23.46
N PRO A 19 0.62 4.29 24.40
CA PRO A 19 -0.27 3.85 25.48
C PRO A 19 -1.41 2.87 25.12
N LEU A 20 -2.14 3.08 24.01
CA LEU A 20 -3.27 2.23 23.61
C LEU A 20 -2.85 0.87 23.00
N LEU A 21 -1.59 0.67 22.63
CA LEU A 21 -1.06 -0.63 22.17
C LEU A 21 -0.30 -1.38 23.28
N LYS A 22 0.16 -0.70 24.33
CA LYS A 22 1.04 -1.28 25.38
C LYS A 22 0.58 -2.62 25.99
N ASN A 23 -0.73 -2.87 26.03
CA ASN A 23 -1.33 -4.10 26.56
C ASN A 23 -2.04 -4.95 25.47
N HIS A 24 -1.82 -4.67 24.19
CA HIS A 24 -2.49 -5.35 23.09
C HIS A 24 -1.94 -6.77 22.92
N LYS A 25 -2.83 -7.77 23.03
CA LYS A 25 -2.51 -9.15 22.69
C LYS A 25 -2.62 -9.34 21.17
N ILE A 26 -1.48 -9.49 20.53
CA ILE A 26 -1.37 -9.89 19.12
C ILE A 26 -2.15 -11.21 18.93
N GLN A 27 -3.05 -11.24 17.95
CA GLN A 27 -3.78 -12.45 17.56
C GLN A 27 -3.03 -13.13 16.42
N GLU A 28 -2.52 -14.34 16.66
CA GLU A 28 -1.76 -15.13 15.67
C GLU A 28 -2.66 -15.78 14.61
N THR A 29 -3.98 -15.79 14.81
CA THR A 29 -4.96 -16.43 13.92
C THR A 29 -6.18 -15.54 13.69
N PHE A 30 -6.58 -15.41 12.42
CA PHE A 30 -7.83 -14.77 12.00
C PHE A 30 -8.74 -15.84 11.41
N SER A 31 -10.05 -15.75 11.66
CA SER A 31 -11.05 -16.52 10.92
C SER A 31 -11.17 -16.00 9.48
N SER A 32 -10.43 -16.60 8.55
CA SER A 32 -10.60 -16.39 7.11
C SER A 32 -11.80 -17.18 6.58
N TYR A 33 -12.32 -16.75 5.43
CA TYR A 33 -12.88 -17.70 4.47
C TYR A 33 -11.73 -18.54 3.91
N GLU A 34 -11.80 -19.87 4.09
CA GLU A 34 -10.94 -20.83 3.39
C GLU A 34 -11.23 -20.73 1.86
N ASP A 35 -10.28 -20.91 0.95
CA ASP A 35 -9.59 -22.19 0.74
C ASP A 35 -8.35 -22.06 -0.19
N HIS A 36 -7.55 -23.13 -0.20
CA HIS A 36 -6.57 -23.61 -1.17
C HIS A 36 -5.08 -23.25 -1.02
N GLU A 37 -4.30 -24.33 -1.06
CA GLU A 37 -2.86 -24.42 -0.94
C GLU A 37 -2.14 -23.99 -2.24
N LYS A 38 -0.93 -23.42 -2.11
CA LYS A 38 0.24 -24.05 -2.72
C LYS A 38 1.58 -23.62 -2.13
N SER A 39 2.46 -24.62 -2.10
CA SER A 39 3.89 -24.60 -1.79
C SER A 39 4.67 -23.44 -2.44
N ASP A 40 5.46 -22.73 -1.63
CA ASP A 40 6.64 -21.98 -2.09
C ASP A 40 7.94 -22.50 -1.47
N ASN A 41 8.91 -22.81 -2.33
CA ASN A 41 10.30 -23.04 -1.95
C ASN A 41 11.02 -21.69 -1.87
N TYR A 42 10.86 -20.97 -0.76
CA TYR A 42 11.64 -19.75 -0.52
C TYR A 42 13.10 -20.07 -0.17
N GLU A 43 14.02 -19.51 -0.96
CA GLU A 43 15.43 -19.48 -0.60
C GLU A 43 15.64 -18.80 0.76
N LYS A 44 16.62 -19.28 1.52
CA LYS A 44 16.92 -18.83 2.89
C LYS A 44 17.37 -17.36 2.95
N LYS A 45 16.41 -16.43 2.98
CA LYS A 45 16.63 -15.08 3.49
C LYS A 45 16.95 -15.15 4.98
N GLU A 46 17.78 -14.23 5.45
CA GLU A 46 18.04 -14.04 6.88
C GLU A 46 16.75 -13.56 7.56
N HIS A 47 16.06 -14.46 8.26
CA HIS A 47 14.89 -14.11 9.05
C HIS A 47 15.32 -13.71 10.46
N CYS A 48 14.62 -12.75 11.06
CA CYS A 48 14.74 -12.50 12.48
C CYS A 48 14.35 -13.77 13.28
N PRO A 49 15.01 -14.06 14.41
CA PRO A 49 14.68 -15.22 15.25
C PRO A 49 13.20 -15.30 15.62
N LYS A 50 12.65 -16.51 15.75
CA LYS A 50 11.23 -16.71 16.11
C LYS A 50 10.88 -15.94 17.39
N GLY A 51 9.82 -15.14 17.32
CA GLY A 51 9.41 -14.23 18.41
C GLY A 51 9.99 -12.80 18.31
N THR A 52 10.76 -12.50 17.27
CA THR A 52 11.27 -11.16 16.95
C THR A 52 10.86 -10.75 15.53
N VAL A 53 10.78 -9.44 15.28
CA VAL A 53 10.45 -8.84 13.98
C VAL A 53 11.54 -7.84 13.57
N PRO A 54 11.82 -7.66 12.26
CA PRO A 54 12.77 -6.66 11.79
C PRO A 54 12.17 -5.25 11.91
N ILE A 55 12.89 -4.34 12.57
CA ILE A 55 12.51 -2.93 12.70
C ILE A 55 13.63 -2.07 12.12
N LEU A 56 13.27 -1.11 11.26
CA LEU A 56 14.24 -0.20 10.65
C LEU A 56 14.95 0.62 11.74
N ARG A 57 16.28 0.57 11.76
CA ARG A 57 17.10 1.36 12.68
C ARG A 57 16.95 2.85 12.33
N GLN A 58 16.40 3.64 13.24
CA GLN A 58 16.24 5.07 13.03
C GLN A 58 17.61 5.76 12.91
N ARG A 59 17.93 6.28 11.72
CA ARG A 59 19.02 7.24 11.53
C ARG A 59 18.52 8.61 12.03
N ASN A 60 19.34 9.35 12.77
CA ASN A 60 18.96 10.66 13.31
C ASN A 60 18.50 11.61 12.19
N GLY A 61 17.28 12.15 12.29
CA GLY A 61 16.70 13.03 11.27
C GLY A 61 15.33 12.62 10.73
N SER A 62 14.53 11.85 11.47
CA SER A 62 13.18 11.48 11.05
C SER A 62 12.22 12.67 11.10
N GLU A 63 12.15 13.43 10.00
CA GLU A 63 10.97 14.24 9.68
C GLU A 63 9.72 13.34 9.69
N SER A 64 8.58 13.89 10.09
CA SER A 64 7.31 13.16 10.06
C SER A 64 7.00 12.67 8.64
N PHE A 65 6.78 11.37 8.46
CA PHE A 65 6.30 10.83 7.20
C PHE A 65 4.89 11.35 6.93
N HIS A 66 4.79 12.38 6.09
CA HIS A 66 3.53 13.00 5.73
C HIS A 66 2.66 12.02 4.93
N LEU A 67 1.37 11.98 5.29
CA LEU A 67 0.37 11.14 4.63
C LEU A 67 0.28 11.49 3.13
N ASN A 68 -0.01 10.49 2.30
CA ASN A 68 -0.13 10.68 0.85
C ASN A 68 -1.46 11.37 0.52
N THR A 69 -1.63 12.65 0.85
CA THR A 69 -2.75 13.44 0.36
C THR A 69 -2.44 13.95 -1.06
N SER A 70 -3.47 14.07 -1.89
CA SER A 70 -3.39 14.68 -3.24
C SER A 70 -2.85 16.11 -3.23
N ASP A 71 -2.95 16.77 -2.07
CA ASP A 71 -2.71 18.20 -1.91
C ASP A 71 -1.26 18.50 -1.48
N HIS A 72 -0.41 17.47 -1.41
CA HIS A 72 1.01 17.62 -1.07
C HIS A 72 1.86 17.81 -2.33
N LEU A 73 2.37 19.04 -2.48
CA LEU A 73 3.29 19.46 -3.52
C LEU A 73 4.41 18.42 -3.74
N GLY A 74 4.50 17.93 -4.97
CA GLY A 74 5.50 16.96 -5.40
C GLY A 74 5.13 15.49 -5.27
N GLN A 75 3.91 15.17 -4.82
CA GLN A 75 3.35 13.83 -5.00
C GLN A 75 2.63 13.72 -6.34
N HIS A 76 2.76 12.57 -6.99
CA HIS A 76 2.02 12.22 -8.20
C HIS A 76 1.38 10.84 -8.08
N PHE A 77 0.29 10.61 -8.81
CA PHE A 77 -0.60 9.48 -8.59
C PHE A 77 -1.08 8.86 -9.92
N ALA A 78 -1.17 7.54 -9.95
CA ALA A 78 -1.87 6.82 -11.01
C ALA A 78 -2.68 5.68 -10.36
N THR A 79 -3.97 5.92 -10.14
CA THR A 79 -4.85 5.08 -9.32
C THR A 79 -6.12 4.62 -10.03
N MET A 80 -6.60 3.45 -9.61
CA MET A 80 -7.98 3.02 -9.73
C MET A 80 -8.59 3.03 -8.31
N GLU A 81 -9.66 3.77 -8.12
CA GLU A 81 -10.27 4.01 -6.82
C GLU A 81 -11.78 3.79 -6.83
N THR A 82 -12.35 3.46 -5.67
CA THR A 82 -13.80 3.48 -5.48
C THR A 82 -14.32 4.92 -5.41
N SER A 83 -15.52 5.15 -5.95
CA SER A 83 -16.22 6.42 -5.84
C SER A 83 -16.63 6.70 -4.39
N MET A 84 -16.34 7.91 -3.91
CA MET A 84 -16.78 8.41 -2.60
C MET A 84 -18.25 8.86 -2.58
N LEU A 85 -18.89 8.97 -3.74
CA LEU A 85 -20.19 9.62 -3.90
C LEU A 85 -21.40 8.70 -3.66
N ASP A 86 -21.19 7.38 -3.57
CA ASP A 86 -22.26 6.40 -3.41
C ASP A 86 -22.56 6.03 -1.94
N GLY A 87 -21.75 6.52 -1.00
CA GLY A 87 -21.85 6.20 0.43
C GLY A 87 -21.47 4.76 0.77
N SER A 88 -20.78 4.05 -0.12
CA SER A 88 -20.29 2.68 0.14
C SER A 88 -19.32 2.64 1.32
N ILE A 89 -19.32 1.50 2.00
CA ILE A 89 -18.47 1.21 3.15
C ILE A 89 -17.75 -0.11 2.87
N TYR A 90 -16.42 -0.09 2.96
CA TYR A 90 -15.56 -1.22 2.69
C TYR A 90 -14.87 -1.71 3.98
N ARG A 91 -14.71 -3.03 4.14
CA ARG A 91 -14.07 -3.68 5.30
C ARG A 91 -12.66 -4.20 5.02
N GLY A 92 -12.17 -4.03 3.79
CA GLY A 92 -10.91 -4.59 3.33
C GLY A 92 -10.75 -4.45 1.83
N ALA A 93 -9.55 -4.80 1.37
CA ALA A 93 -9.12 -4.74 -0.02
C ALA A 93 -8.13 -5.87 -0.26
N GLU A 94 -8.10 -6.39 -1.49
CA GLU A 94 -7.26 -7.51 -1.88
C GLU A 94 -6.91 -7.36 -3.36
N ALA A 95 -5.64 -7.58 -3.73
CA ALA A 95 -5.22 -7.68 -5.11
C ALA A 95 -3.85 -8.36 -5.22
N GLU A 96 -3.60 -9.04 -6.33
CA GLU A 96 -2.25 -9.38 -6.76
C GLU A 96 -1.60 -8.12 -7.35
N ILE A 97 -0.40 -7.76 -6.88
CA ILE A 97 0.33 -6.58 -7.34
C ILE A 97 1.65 -6.98 -8.02
N SER A 98 1.91 -6.43 -9.21
CA SER A 98 3.22 -6.57 -9.86
C SER A 98 4.28 -5.76 -9.10
N VAL A 99 5.40 -6.39 -8.72
CA VAL A 99 6.52 -5.77 -8.02
C VAL A 99 7.65 -5.44 -9.00
N HIS A 100 8.21 -4.23 -8.91
CA HIS A 100 9.25 -3.75 -9.83
C HIS A 100 10.43 -3.15 -9.09
N SER A 101 11.59 -3.11 -9.76
CA SER A 101 12.79 -2.42 -9.29
C SER A 101 13.05 -1.20 -10.17
N LEU A 102 13.30 -0.07 -9.53
CA LEU A 102 13.52 1.23 -10.16
C LEU A 102 14.79 1.85 -9.59
N ASN A 103 15.57 2.55 -10.40
CA ASN A 103 16.74 3.30 -9.93
C ASN A 103 16.33 4.77 -9.70
N LEU A 104 16.30 5.19 -8.44
CA LEU A 104 15.81 6.51 -8.00
C LEU A 104 16.94 7.36 -7.41
N GLN A 105 16.75 8.68 -7.42
CA GLN A 105 17.66 9.62 -6.75
C GLN A 105 17.38 9.67 -5.23
N ASP A 106 18.39 10.01 -4.43
CA ASP A 106 18.39 9.99 -2.95
C ASP A 106 17.25 10.76 -2.25
N ASN A 107 16.49 11.61 -2.95
CA ASN A 107 15.37 12.38 -2.42
C ASN A 107 13.98 11.91 -2.92
N GLN A 108 13.92 10.90 -3.78
CA GLN A 108 12.70 10.40 -4.40
C GLN A 108 12.13 9.16 -3.69
N TYR A 109 10.86 8.86 -3.98
CA TYR A 109 10.29 7.52 -3.81
C TYR A 109 9.34 7.16 -4.96
N SER A 110 9.13 5.86 -5.16
CA SER A 110 8.12 5.31 -6.06
C SER A 110 7.49 4.09 -5.40
N LYS A 111 6.15 4.05 -5.35
CA LYS A 111 5.35 3.03 -4.66
C LYS A 111 4.37 2.38 -5.63
N GLY A 112 4.12 1.09 -5.43
CA GLY A 112 2.94 0.38 -5.92
C GLY A 112 2.21 -0.21 -4.73
N GLN A 113 0.96 0.19 -4.47
CA GLN A 113 0.28 -0.11 -3.21
C GLN A 113 -1.25 -0.11 -3.31
N ILE A 114 -1.86 -0.77 -2.33
CA ILE A 114 -3.28 -0.70 -1.99
C ILE A 114 -3.39 0.19 -0.76
N TRP A 115 -4.37 1.09 -0.71
CA TRP A 115 -4.70 1.82 0.50
C TRP A 115 -6.19 2.03 0.71
N LEU A 116 -6.57 2.11 1.97
CA LEU A 116 -7.94 2.26 2.43
C LEU A 116 -8.05 3.52 3.26
N GLU A 117 -9.02 4.37 2.92
CA GLU A 117 -9.16 5.70 3.51
C GLU A 117 -10.58 5.94 4.04
N ASN A 118 -10.65 6.68 5.14
CA ASN A 118 -11.87 7.33 5.58
C ASN A 118 -11.56 8.60 6.38
N GLY A 119 -12.46 9.57 6.30
CA GLY A 119 -12.37 10.86 6.98
C GLY A 119 -12.40 12.06 6.04
N TYR A 120 -12.46 13.23 6.65
CA TYR A 120 -12.38 14.52 5.96
C TYR A 120 -10.92 15.00 5.87
N LEU A 121 -10.64 15.95 4.98
CA LEU A 121 -9.31 16.59 4.88
C LEU A 121 -8.85 17.09 6.26
N GLY A 122 -7.65 16.67 6.68
CA GLY A 122 -7.10 16.93 8.02
C GLY A 122 -7.46 15.89 9.10
N GLN A 123 -8.35 14.94 8.82
CA GLN A 123 -8.72 13.80 9.69
C GLN A 123 -8.76 12.45 8.93
N LEU A 124 -8.15 12.39 7.74
CA LEU A 124 -8.02 11.17 6.95
C LEU A 124 -7.22 10.12 7.70
N ASN A 125 -7.88 9.00 8.00
CA ASN A 125 -7.25 7.79 8.47
C ASN A 125 -6.94 6.91 7.25
N SER A 126 -5.68 6.52 7.09
CA SER A 126 -5.22 5.69 5.97
C SER A 126 -4.46 4.47 6.47
N ILE A 127 -4.72 3.30 5.87
CA ILE A 127 -3.89 2.07 5.99
C ILE A 127 -3.43 1.73 4.57
N GLN A 128 -2.12 1.55 4.40
CA GLN A 128 -1.49 1.36 3.10
C GLN A 128 -0.55 0.16 3.15
N ALA A 129 -0.58 -0.70 2.14
CA ALA A 129 0.32 -1.84 2.01
C ALA A 129 0.71 -2.07 0.55
N GLY A 130 1.97 -2.43 0.30
CA GLY A 130 2.48 -2.66 -1.04
C GLY A 130 4.00 -2.71 -1.09
N TRP A 131 4.59 -2.33 -2.21
CA TRP A 131 6.02 -2.20 -2.37
C TRP A 131 6.42 -0.74 -2.61
N ALA A 132 7.63 -0.38 -2.19
CA ALA A 132 8.23 0.90 -2.46
C ALA A 132 9.74 0.77 -2.75
N VAL A 133 10.21 1.60 -3.67
CA VAL A 133 11.60 2.04 -3.72
C VAL A 133 11.62 3.43 -3.07
N HIS A 134 12.32 3.59 -1.96
CA HIS A 134 12.25 4.81 -1.14
C HIS A 134 13.66 5.31 -0.78
N ALA A 135 14.36 5.83 -1.77
CA ALA A 135 15.74 6.31 -1.65
C ALA A 135 15.91 7.37 -0.55
N ARG A 136 14.93 8.27 -0.36
CA ARG A 136 14.92 9.24 0.75
C ARG A 136 14.95 8.64 2.16
N LEU A 137 14.53 7.38 2.33
CA LEU A 137 14.47 6.71 3.64
C LEU A 137 15.65 5.75 3.83
N TYR A 138 15.93 4.93 2.81
CA TYR A 138 16.94 3.87 2.92
C TYR A 138 18.33 4.29 2.44
N GLY A 139 18.43 5.36 1.64
CA GLY A 139 19.68 5.75 0.95
C GLY A 139 20.06 4.78 -0.19
N ASP A 140 19.10 3.99 -0.68
CA ASP A 140 19.29 3.06 -1.80
C ASP A 140 18.03 2.91 -2.65
N SER A 141 18.18 2.23 -3.78
CA SER A 141 17.09 1.93 -4.73
C SER A 141 16.56 0.49 -4.61
N VAL A 142 16.67 -0.16 -3.44
CA VAL A 142 16.17 -1.53 -3.24
C VAL A 142 14.67 -1.52 -2.97
N THR A 143 13.91 -2.25 -3.80
CA THR A 143 12.48 -2.48 -3.60
C THR A 143 12.22 -3.24 -2.30
N ARG A 144 11.36 -2.68 -1.45
CA ARG A 144 10.94 -3.28 -0.18
C ARG A 144 9.44 -3.35 -0.10
N PHE A 145 8.92 -4.41 0.52
CA PHE A 145 7.56 -4.43 1.02
C PHE A 145 7.42 -3.37 2.13
N THR A 146 6.30 -2.66 2.15
CA THR A 146 6.08 -1.53 3.05
C THR A 146 4.63 -1.47 3.52
N ILE A 147 4.44 -1.02 4.76
CA ILE A 147 3.15 -0.79 5.38
C ILE A 147 3.20 0.59 6.02
N TYR A 148 2.21 1.44 5.73
CA TYR A 148 2.03 2.73 6.39
C TYR A 148 0.64 2.77 7.01
N TRP A 149 0.51 3.33 8.21
CA TRP A 149 -0.79 3.54 8.87
C TRP A 149 -0.81 4.85 9.65
N THR A 150 -1.99 5.45 9.77
CA THR A 150 -2.27 6.58 10.69
C THR A 150 -2.67 6.03 12.07
N ASP A 151 -2.53 6.79 13.15
CA ASP A 151 -2.88 6.36 14.52
C ASP A 151 -4.15 7.10 15.09
N ILE A 152 -4.81 6.54 16.14
CA ILE A 152 -6.05 6.90 16.93
C ILE A 152 -7.42 7.09 16.21
N SER A 153 -8.59 6.52 16.63
CA SER A 153 -8.97 5.38 17.53
C SER A 153 -10.14 4.53 16.95
N THR A 154 -10.04 3.17 16.83
CA THR A 154 -10.52 2.38 15.64
C THR A 154 -11.88 1.59 15.75
N GLY A 155 -12.14 0.76 14.73
CA GLY A 155 -12.52 -0.67 14.79
C GLY A 155 -11.42 -1.54 14.11
N ASN A 156 -11.25 -2.83 14.46
CA ASN A 156 -10.06 -3.65 14.11
C ASN A 156 -9.76 -3.77 12.60
N TRP A 157 -8.48 -3.85 12.22
CA TRP A 157 -8.02 -4.14 10.86
C TRP A 157 -6.87 -5.14 10.83
N GLY A 158 -6.84 -6.02 9.82
CA GLY A 158 -5.73 -6.93 9.57
C GLY A 158 -5.14 -6.76 8.18
N LEU A 159 -3.85 -7.04 8.06
CA LEU A 159 -3.13 -7.17 6.81
C LEU A 159 -2.65 -8.61 6.68
N LYS A 160 -2.92 -9.20 5.51
CA LYS A 160 -2.40 -10.50 5.11
C LYS A 160 -1.45 -10.33 3.93
N LEU A 161 -0.47 -11.21 3.87
CA LEU A 161 0.36 -11.47 2.69
C LEU A 161 0.19 -12.95 2.40
N ASP A 162 -0.34 -13.27 1.23
CA ASP A 162 -0.80 -14.61 0.89
C ASP A 162 -1.75 -15.15 1.98
N ASN A 163 -1.47 -16.34 2.52
CA ASN A 163 -2.27 -16.93 3.61
C ASN A 163 -1.77 -16.52 5.03
N GLU A 164 -0.70 -15.73 5.15
CA GLU A 164 -0.14 -15.32 6.44
C GLU A 164 -0.67 -13.97 6.91
N VAL A 165 -0.99 -13.88 8.21
CA VAL A 165 -1.31 -12.62 8.88
C VAL A 165 0.00 -11.92 9.25
N ILE A 166 0.30 -10.82 8.56
CA ILE A 166 1.54 -10.04 8.77
C ILE A 166 1.33 -8.78 9.61
N GLY A 167 0.08 -8.38 9.85
CA GLY A 167 -0.24 -7.27 10.75
C GLY A 167 -1.68 -7.30 11.25
N TYR A 168 -1.87 -6.86 12.50
CA TYR A 168 -3.18 -6.63 13.10
C TYR A 168 -3.12 -5.35 13.92
N TRP A 169 -4.08 -4.47 13.68
CA TRP A 169 -4.25 -3.22 14.42
C TRP A 169 -5.60 -3.27 15.14
N PRO A 170 -5.62 -3.03 16.47
CA PRO A 170 -6.79 -3.18 17.33
C PRO A 170 -8.01 -2.35 16.91
N LYS A 171 -9.10 -2.46 17.68
CA LYS A 171 -10.35 -1.70 17.59
C LYS A 171 -10.24 -0.31 18.26
N GLU A 172 -9.01 0.17 18.49
CA GLU A 172 -8.75 1.36 19.32
C GLU A 172 -7.73 2.38 18.71
N ARG A 173 -7.43 2.36 17.39
CA ARG A 173 -6.50 3.24 16.56
C ARG A 173 -6.93 4.03 15.24
N PHE A 174 -8.19 4.13 14.76
CA PHE A 174 -8.63 4.83 13.51
C PHE A 174 -10.09 5.39 13.59
N THR A 175 -10.33 6.68 13.89
CA THR A 175 -11.71 7.16 14.19
C THR A 175 -12.71 7.03 13.04
N GLU A 176 -12.25 7.16 11.81
CA GLU A 176 -13.13 7.14 10.63
C GLU A 176 -13.20 5.73 10.02
N LEU A 177 -12.06 5.05 9.89
CA LEU A 177 -12.01 3.65 9.43
C LEU A 177 -12.71 2.66 10.38
N ASN A 178 -13.13 3.06 11.58
CA ASN A 178 -13.91 2.20 12.48
C ASN A 178 -15.26 1.74 11.88
N LYS A 179 -15.87 2.58 11.05
CA LYS A 179 -17.08 2.28 10.31
C LYS A 179 -16.80 1.49 9.04
N GLY A 180 -15.54 1.28 8.69
CA GLY A 180 -15.06 0.82 7.38
C GLY A 180 -14.41 1.97 6.61
N ALA A 181 -13.77 1.67 5.49
CA ALA A 181 -13.25 2.65 4.55
C ALA A 181 -14.38 3.23 3.68
N SER A 182 -14.34 4.52 3.41
CA SER A 182 -15.19 5.16 2.38
C SER A 182 -14.53 5.08 1.01
N GLN A 183 -13.19 5.02 0.97
CA GLN A 183 -12.43 4.77 -0.24
C GLN A 183 -11.51 3.56 -0.13
N VAL A 184 -11.44 2.79 -1.21
CA VAL A 184 -10.37 1.83 -1.47
C VAL A 184 -9.68 2.24 -2.76
N ILE A 185 -8.36 2.34 -2.71
CA ILE A 185 -7.52 2.88 -3.78
C ILE A 185 -6.41 1.87 -4.07
N TYR A 186 -6.16 1.64 -5.36
CA TYR A 186 -5.12 0.76 -5.87
C TYR A 186 -4.30 1.55 -6.88
N GLY A 187 -2.98 1.47 -6.84
CA GLY A 187 -2.18 2.13 -7.88
C GLY A 187 -0.77 2.48 -7.44
N GLY A 188 -0.23 3.50 -8.12
CA GLY A 188 1.09 4.04 -7.85
C GLY A 188 1.06 5.43 -7.25
N ASN A 189 2.09 5.73 -6.47
CA ASN A 189 2.35 7.04 -5.86
C ASN A 189 3.86 7.31 -5.90
N THR A 190 4.26 8.48 -6.42
CA THR A 190 5.66 8.91 -6.52
C THR A 190 5.87 10.25 -5.82
N PHE A 191 7.10 10.51 -5.37
CA PHE A 191 7.51 11.83 -4.89
C PHE A 191 8.70 12.34 -5.68
N MET A 192 8.58 13.57 -6.18
CA MET A 192 9.58 14.21 -7.02
C MET A 192 10.85 14.60 -6.26
N SER A 193 11.94 14.76 -7.01
CA SER A 193 13.19 15.31 -6.47
C SER A 193 13.06 16.82 -6.20
N THR A 194 14.02 17.38 -5.48
CA THR A 194 14.16 18.85 -5.30
C THR A 194 14.37 19.64 -6.59
N ALA A 195 14.55 18.97 -7.73
CA ALA A 195 14.62 19.57 -9.07
C ALA A 195 13.27 19.54 -9.83
N GLU A 196 12.18 19.19 -9.13
CA GLU A 196 10.82 19.03 -9.68
C GLU A 196 10.74 17.95 -10.78
N ILE A 197 11.54 16.90 -10.62
CA ILE A 197 11.54 15.72 -11.50
C ILE A 197 10.93 14.56 -10.74
N SER A 198 9.75 14.12 -11.19
CA SER A 198 9.10 12.92 -10.68
C SER A 198 9.82 11.66 -11.16
N PRO A 199 10.05 10.66 -10.29
CA PRO A 199 10.63 9.38 -10.69
C PRO A 199 9.67 8.56 -11.57
N PRO A 200 10.17 7.51 -12.24
CA PRO A 200 9.32 6.50 -12.86
C PRO A 200 8.35 5.86 -11.85
N MET A 201 7.17 5.47 -12.32
CA MET A 201 6.13 4.81 -11.52
C MET A 201 5.84 3.41 -12.07
N GLY A 202 5.59 2.45 -11.18
CA GLY A 202 5.37 1.06 -11.57
C GLY A 202 6.64 0.45 -12.15
N ASN A 203 6.62 0.10 -13.43
CA ASN A 203 7.80 -0.40 -14.15
C ASN A 203 8.53 0.69 -14.96
N GLY A 204 8.13 1.96 -14.85
CA GLY A 204 8.72 3.08 -15.60
C GLY A 204 8.21 3.23 -17.04
N TYR A 205 7.21 2.46 -17.46
CA TYR A 205 6.61 2.54 -18.79
C TYR A 205 5.12 2.84 -18.70
N PHE A 206 4.56 3.43 -19.76
CA PHE A 206 3.11 3.59 -19.86
C PHE A 206 2.41 2.23 -20.01
N PRO A 207 1.20 2.07 -19.47
CA PRO A 207 0.37 0.91 -19.68
C PRO A 207 0.19 0.52 -21.15
N VAL A 208 0.36 -0.77 -21.41
CA VAL A 208 0.06 -1.44 -22.68
C VAL A 208 -0.73 -2.71 -22.39
N ALA A 209 -1.38 -3.27 -23.41
CA ALA A 209 -2.17 -4.51 -23.30
C ALA A 209 -1.30 -5.79 -23.22
N ASP A 210 -0.29 -5.78 -22.34
CA ASP A 210 0.64 -6.89 -22.11
C ASP A 210 1.17 -6.83 -20.66
N PHE A 211 0.73 -7.77 -19.82
CA PHE A 211 1.09 -7.85 -18.40
C PHE A 211 2.59 -8.01 -18.15
N LEU A 212 3.38 -8.48 -19.12
CA LEU A 212 4.84 -8.59 -18.99
C LEU A 212 5.55 -7.24 -19.20
N LYS A 213 4.85 -6.24 -19.76
CA LYS A 213 5.40 -4.93 -20.15
C LYS A 213 4.80 -3.75 -19.39
N THR A 214 3.90 -4.01 -18.45
CA THR A 214 3.24 -2.97 -17.64
C THR A 214 3.23 -3.35 -16.16
N ALA A 215 3.37 -2.35 -15.29
CA ALA A 215 2.91 -2.54 -13.92
C ALA A 215 1.38 -2.65 -13.90
N HIS A 216 0.89 -3.54 -13.04
CA HIS A 216 -0.50 -3.96 -13.02
C HIS A 216 -0.93 -4.46 -11.65
N PHE A 217 -2.25 -4.49 -11.48
CA PHE A 217 -2.94 -5.27 -10.47
C PHE A 217 -3.87 -6.28 -11.15
N LYS A 218 -3.97 -7.46 -10.56
CA LYS A 218 -4.91 -8.53 -10.94
C LYS A 218 -5.74 -8.91 -9.72
N ASN A 219 -6.82 -9.65 -9.96
CA ASN A 219 -7.67 -10.20 -8.90
C ASN A 219 -8.04 -9.10 -7.88
N VAL A 220 -8.47 -7.94 -8.38
CA VAL A 220 -8.78 -6.77 -7.54
C VAL A 220 -10.16 -6.94 -6.90
N PHE A 221 -10.21 -7.08 -5.58
CA PHE A 221 -11.43 -7.23 -4.80
C PHE A 221 -11.50 -6.23 -3.66
N ILE A 222 -12.71 -5.74 -3.39
CA ILE A 222 -13.04 -5.15 -2.09
C ILE A 222 -13.65 -6.21 -1.18
N ILE A 223 -13.58 -5.95 0.12
CA ILE A 223 -14.46 -6.60 1.09
C ILE A 223 -15.57 -5.60 1.42
N ASP A 224 -16.83 -5.97 1.19
CA ASP A 224 -17.97 -5.07 1.37
C ASP A 224 -18.32 -4.85 2.86
N SER A 225 -19.33 -4.01 3.11
CA SER A 225 -19.83 -3.71 4.46
C SER A 225 -20.36 -4.93 5.23
N ASN A 226 -20.70 -6.02 4.53
CA ASN A 226 -21.18 -7.31 5.04
C ASN A 226 -20.06 -8.35 5.18
N TYR A 227 -18.79 -7.96 5.03
CA TYR A 227 -17.61 -8.83 5.04
C TYR A 227 -17.54 -9.84 3.87
N LYS A 228 -18.21 -9.56 2.76
CA LYS A 228 -18.14 -10.37 1.54
C LYS A 228 -17.09 -9.83 0.57
N ARG A 229 -16.23 -10.73 0.08
CA ARG A 229 -15.30 -10.46 -1.02
C ARG A 229 -16.07 -10.28 -2.32
N ALA A 230 -15.88 -9.15 -3.00
CA ALA A 230 -16.60 -8.80 -4.22
C ALA A 230 -15.74 -7.94 -5.17
N TYR A 231 -16.04 -8.03 -6.47
CA TYR A 231 -15.52 -7.08 -7.46
C TYR A 231 -16.19 -5.72 -7.30
N ILE A 232 -15.47 -4.66 -7.67
CA ILE A 232 -16.02 -3.30 -7.69
C ILE A 232 -16.91 -3.17 -8.94
N GLU A 233 -18.13 -2.66 -8.80
CA GLU A 233 -19.00 -2.35 -9.93
C GLU A 233 -18.36 -1.25 -10.79
N GLU A 234 -18.27 -1.40 -12.12
CA GLU A 234 -17.55 -0.46 -12.98
C GLU A 234 -18.04 1.00 -12.86
N LYS A 235 -19.34 1.22 -12.68
CA LYS A 235 -19.94 2.54 -12.43
C LYS A 235 -19.49 3.21 -11.12
N LYS A 236 -18.88 2.45 -10.21
CA LYS A 236 -18.29 2.89 -8.94
C LYS A 236 -16.77 3.01 -9.02
N LEU A 237 -16.14 2.67 -10.14
CA LEU A 237 -14.72 2.89 -10.37
C LEU A 237 -14.47 4.32 -10.86
N ARG A 238 -13.41 4.92 -10.35
CA ARG A 238 -12.78 6.13 -10.88
C ARG A 238 -11.34 5.80 -11.23
N LEU A 239 -10.91 6.20 -12.42
CA LEU A 239 -9.50 6.17 -12.82
C LEU A 239 -8.96 7.58 -12.66
N TYR A 240 -7.82 7.73 -11.99
CA TYR A 240 -7.21 9.02 -11.72
C TYR A 240 -5.72 8.96 -12.05
N ALA A 241 -5.27 9.93 -12.84
CA ALA A 241 -3.87 10.28 -13.01
C ALA A 241 -3.79 11.80 -13.00
N ASP A 242 -2.84 12.35 -12.25
CA ASP A 242 -2.70 13.80 -12.09
C ASP A 242 -2.04 14.45 -13.32
N TYR A 243 -1.01 13.82 -13.89
CA TYR A 243 -0.37 14.24 -15.14
C TYR A 243 -0.28 13.10 -16.16
N PHE A 244 -1.22 13.07 -17.12
CA PHE A 244 -1.32 12.04 -18.17
C PHE A 244 -0.11 11.93 -19.12
N GLU A 245 0.74 12.97 -19.17
CA GLU A 245 2.02 12.99 -19.89
C GLU A 245 3.17 12.33 -19.11
N CYS A 246 3.01 12.14 -17.79
CA CYS A 246 3.98 11.44 -16.94
C CYS A 246 3.52 10.02 -16.57
N PHE A 247 2.24 9.86 -16.22
CA PHE A 247 1.68 8.63 -15.68
C PHE A 247 0.29 8.38 -16.25
N ARG A 248 -0.08 7.11 -16.41
CA ARG A 248 -1.40 6.72 -16.92
C ARG A 248 -1.95 5.54 -16.14
N VAL A 249 -3.28 5.41 -16.19
CA VAL A 249 -4.04 4.26 -15.71
C VAL A 249 -4.85 3.71 -16.86
N THR A 250 -5.00 2.39 -16.93
CA THR A 250 -5.82 1.72 -17.94
C THR A 250 -6.55 0.56 -17.28
N TYR A 251 -7.88 0.67 -17.16
CA TYR A 251 -8.73 -0.44 -16.76
C TYR A 251 -8.74 -1.50 -17.87
N LEU A 252 -8.55 -2.76 -17.50
CA LEU A 252 -8.47 -3.88 -18.44
C LEU A 252 -9.68 -4.82 -18.37
N GLY A 253 -10.63 -4.55 -17.48
CA GLY A 253 -11.81 -5.40 -17.29
C GLY A 253 -11.49 -6.74 -16.60
N TYR A 254 -12.37 -7.70 -16.81
CA TYR A 254 -12.21 -9.07 -16.30
C TYR A 254 -11.44 -9.94 -17.31
N ILE A 255 -10.30 -10.52 -16.91
CA ILE A 255 -9.44 -11.33 -17.79
C ILE A 255 -9.23 -12.75 -17.24
N GLY A 256 -10.21 -13.62 -17.51
CA GLY A 256 -10.11 -15.06 -17.27
C GLY A 256 -9.81 -15.41 -15.81
N SER A 257 -8.68 -16.07 -15.56
CA SER A 257 -8.20 -16.42 -14.21
C SER A 257 -7.48 -15.28 -13.47
N ASN A 258 -7.19 -14.16 -14.14
CA ASN A 258 -6.60 -12.97 -13.49
C ASN A 258 -7.68 -12.06 -12.87
N GLY A 259 -8.97 -12.39 -13.00
CA GLY A 259 -10.07 -11.60 -12.45
C GLY A 259 -10.12 -10.18 -13.00
N MET A 260 -10.63 -9.24 -12.20
CA MET A 260 -10.61 -7.81 -12.53
C MET A 260 -9.18 -7.27 -12.49
N CYS A 261 -8.77 -6.63 -13.59
CA CYS A 261 -7.41 -6.16 -13.81
C CYS A 261 -7.36 -4.67 -14.18
N PHE A 262 -6.28 -4.00 -13.79
CA PHE A 262 -5.89 -2.71 -14.36
C PHE A 262 -4.37 -2.55 -14.39
N SER A 263 -3.92 -1.64 -15.24
CA SER A 263 -2.52 -1.28 -15.40
C SER A 263 -2.27 0.18 -15.05
N TYR A 264 -1.09 0.48 -14.53
CA TYR A 264 -0.68 1.84 -14.14
C TYR A 264 0.82 2.05 -14.38
N GLY A 265 1.24 3.30 -14.41
CA GLY A 265 2.66 3.67 -14.42
C GLY A 265 3.03 4.68 -15.49
N GLY A 266 4.33 4.92 -15.63
CA GLY A 266 4.90 5.83 -16.61
C GLY A 266 6.34 6.24 -16.29
N PRO A 267 7.04 6.91 -17.22
CA PRO A 267 8.45 7.24 -17.09
C PRO A 267 8.75 8.35 -16.05
N GLY A 268 7.73 9.09 -15.59
CA GLY A 268 7.95 10.31 -14.80
C GLY A 268 8.53 11.44 -15.64
N GLY A 269 9.31 12.33 -15.02
CA GLY A 269 9.84 13.55 -15.64
C GLY A 269 9.32 14.83 -14.99
N ARG A 270 9.22 15.91 -15.77
CA ARG A 270 8.64 17.19 -15.32
C ARG A 270 7.12 17.12 -15.40
N CYS A 271 6.49 16.73 -14.30
CA CYS A 271 5.04 16.55 -14.20
C CYS A 271 4.39 17.84 -13.71
N SER A 272 4.53 18.89 -14.51
CA SER A 272 4.17 20.27 -14.18
C SER A 272 3.57 20.95 -15.41
N TYR A 273 2.60 21.84 -15.20
CA TYR A 273 2.09 22.79 -16.21
C TYR A 273 2.71 24.17 -15.99
#